data_AF-A0ABD3NEX0-F1
#
_entry.id   AF-A0ABD3NEX0-F1
#
_cell.length_a   1.000
_cell.length_b   1.000
_cell.length_c   1.000
_cell.angle_alpha   90.00
_cell.angle_beta   90.00
_cell.angle_gamma   90.00
#
_symmetry.space_group_name_H-M   'P 1'
#
loop_
_entity.id
_entity.type
_entity.pdbx_description
1 polymer ?
#
loop_
_entity_poly.entity_id
_entity_poly.type
_entity_poly.pdbx_seq_one_letter_code
_entity_poly.pdbx_strand_id
1 'polypeptide(L)'
;MVLSSQMLRRLKLFRWNDDRKNEIRRLTKSVKRMMTVQKRKVQGVSEIKFTVGARETDAFREENESRRGRGESYFVRLKNDIGSREKVVVIWKKVSSYKDEFLTEIVLSSTQPNHEHYFLGDREGYSLYIHPEMGGVGASDPTLCLWFKKEANKSRFLADVRVSYTKEDHIDLLRMNFEMLPQCLSSFNLGYANIWILWSSSSIVRLTDTSHIERELKDYEAMLSKNPEDKILCRMVDKVKWRLREAQLAEEDHARDIPGDDLTYTKEFLALKPKELDKMMYIFRKSIDFDHDDRISVEDYCMFLRESLSISPFVRQIFELSAPANGKLSKHLASTNASIIDIGATLKATAVFCMLCTSDLMRFVFAWYDPKGYGVIDNKQFLDMLEQFHPRHRDDVVVKALKGIALPVDGTLPFDRFQSICVKFPHLLYPAFRIQEKMRQRFLGSRWWKRKLAMYSEVNKRVERERQKKEEESGYKERMQLQISEELKNENIEMEIKKRRKKKQR
;
A
#
# COMPACT_ATOMS: atom_id res chain seq x y z
N MET A 1 41.60 34.71 -22.00
CA MET A 1 41.54 33.26 -22.34
C MET A 1 40.12 32.91 -22.75
N VAL A 2 39.86 32.75 -24.05
CA VAL A 2 38.54 32.33 -24.56
C VAL A 2 38.51 30.80 -24.54
N LEU A 3 37.67 30.21 -23.68
CA LEU A 3 37.48 28.76 -23.65
C LEU A 3 36.96 28.28 -25.01
N SER A 4 37.57 27.24 -25.59
CA SER A 4 37.14 26.72 -26.89
C SER A 4 35.70 26.19 -26.82
N SER A 5 34.97 26.28 -27.94
CA SER A 5 33.57 25.82 -28.06
C SER A 5 33.37 24.36 -27.61
N GLN A 6 34.38 23.50 -27.80
CA GLN A 6 34.36 22.11 -27.33
C GLN A 6 34.53 22.00 -25.80
N MET A 7 35.36 22.85 -25.19
CA MET A 7 35.56 22.90 -23.73
C MET A 7 34.31 23.41 -23.02
N LEU A 8 33.64 24.43 -23.59
CA LEU A 8 32.34 24.92 -23.13
C LEU A 8 31.24 23.85 -23.24
N ARG A 9 31.23 23.04 -24.30
CA ARG A 9 30.31 21.89 -24.45
C ARG A 9 30.56 20.82 -23.39
N ARG A 10 31.83 20.46 -23.13
CA ARG A 10 32.21 19.49 -22.10
C ARG A 10 31.86 19.97 -20.69
N LEU A 11 32.11 21.24 -20.37
CA LEU A 11 31.72 21.84 -19.09
C LEU A 11 30.19 21.90 -18.91
N LYS A 12 29.44 22.20 -19.96
CA LYS A 12 27.97 22.14 -19.95
C LYS A 12 27.46 20.71 -19.72
N LEU A 13 28.06 19.71 -20.39
CA LEU A 13 27.73 18.29 -20.21
C LEU A 13 28.06 17.79 -18.79
N PHE A 14 29.22 18.17 -18.25
CA PHE A 14 29.64 17.80 -16.90
C PHE A 14 28.71 18.40 -15.85
N ARG A 15 28.43 19.71 -15.93
CA ARG A 15 27.50 20.39 -15.04
C ARG A 15 26.08 19.86 -15.15
N TRP A 16 25.65 19.48 -16.35
CA TRP A 16 24.35 18.84 -16.58
C TRP A 16 24.27 17.45 -15.94
N ASN A 17 25.34 16.65 -15.99
CA ASN A 17 25.41 15.35 -15.33
C ASN A 17 25.39 15.48 -13.81
N ASP A 18 26.08 16.46 -13.22
CA ASP A 18 26.07 16.70 -11.77
C ASP A 18 24.72 17.25 -11.29
N ASP A 19 24.11 18.18 -12.03
CA ASP A 19 22.76 18.66 -11.75
C ASP A 19 21.75 17.50 -11.77
N ARG A 20 21.83 16.62 -12.78
CA ARG A 20 20.98 15.43 -12.88
C ARG A 20 21.20 14.47 -11.71
N LYS A 21 22.46 14.20 -11.33
CA LYS A 21 22.77 13.34 -10.17
C LYS A 21 22.20 13.90 -8.87
N ASN A 22 22.37 15.20 -8.63
CA ASN A 22 21.85 15.89 -7.44
C ASN A 22 20.32 15.89 -7.41
N GLU A 23 19.68 16.03 -8.57
CA GLU A 23 18.24 15.95 -8.73
C GLU A 23 17.72 14.53 -8.46
N ILE A 24 18.33 13.50 -9.04
CA ILE A 24 18.03 12.09 -8.76
C ILE A 24 18.19 11.78 -7.27
N ARG A 25 19.23 12.30 -6.61
CA ARG A 25 19.43 12.12 -5.16
C ARG A 25 18.30 12.73 -4.35
N ARG A 26 17.87 13.96 -4.67
CA ARG A 26 16.74 14.64 -4.00
C ARG A 26 15.42 13.89 -4.23
N LEU A 27 15.17 13.46 -5.46
CA LEU A 27 14.01 12.64 -5.81
C LEU A 27 14.00 11.30 -5.06
N THR A 28 15.14 10.63 -4.96
CA THR A 28 15.26 9.36 -4.23
C THR A 28 14.93 9.54 -2.74
N LYS A 29 15.39 10.65 -2.12
CA LYS A 29 15.04 10.99 -0.73
C LYS A 29 13.54 11.24 -0.59
N SER A 30 12.96 12.02 -1.50
CA SER A 30 11.52 12.34 -1.54
C SER A 30 10.66 11.08 -1.71
N VAL A 31 10.94 10.24 -2.70
CA VAL A 31 10.25 8.96 -2.93
C VAL A 31 10.33 8.06 -1.70
N LYS A 32 11.52 7.88 -1.10
CA LYS A 32 11.66 7.06 0.11
C LYS A 32 10.82 7.60 1.27
N ARG A 33 10.85 8.93 1.50
CA ARG A 33 10.00 9.60 2.51
C ARG A 33 8.52 9.37 2.23
N MET A 34 8.07 9.56 0.99
CA MET A 34 6.67 9.34 0.61
C MET A 34 6.22 7.87 0.68
N MET A 35 7.10 6.92 0.36
CA MET A 35 6.80 5.49 0.51
C MET A 35 6.67 5.12 1.99
N THR A 36 7.49 5.71 2.87
CA THR A 36 7.31 5.60 4.32
C THR A 36 5.97 6.18 4.75
N VAL A 37 5.50 7.27 4.14
CA VAL A 37 4.16 7.84 4.38
C VAL A 37 3.04 6.96 3.80
N GLN A 38 3.21 6.34 2.64
CA GLN A 38 2.20 5.45 2.02
C GLN A 38 2.09 4.09 2.71
N LYS A 39 3.17 3.56 3.29
CA LYS A 39 3.12 2.45 4.26
C LYS A 39 2.27 2.77 5.50
N ARG A 40 1.91 4.04 5.71
CA ARG A 40 1.00 4.51 6.77
C ARG A 40 -0.48 4.53 6.33
N LYS A 41 -0.82 4.11 5.10
CA LYS A 41 -2.21 3.74 4.75
C LYS A 41 -2.52 2.40 5.39
N VAL A 42 -3.69 2.29 6.02
CA VAL A 42 -4.17 1.05 6.63
C VAL A 42 -4.27 -0.02 5.54
N GLN A 43 -3.45 -1.07 5.65
CA GLN A 43 -3.50 -2.25 4.78
C GLN A 43 -4.00 -3.44 5.59
N GLY A 44 -4.91 -4.21 5.00
CA GLY A 44 -5.46 -5.43 5.56
C GLY A 44 -5.27 -6.61 4.62
N VAL A 45 -5.23 -7.81 5.17
CA VAL A 45 -5.30 -9.04 4.39
C VAL A 45 -6.69 -9.12 3.77
N SER A 46 -6.75 -9.29 2.45
CA SER A 46 -8.01 -9.39 1.70
C SER A 46 -8.33 -10.80 1.24
N GLU A 47 -7.31 -11.66 1.11
CA GLU A 47 -7.46 -13.03 0.65
C GLU A 47 -6.31 -13.90 1.14
N ILE A 48 -6.60 -15.17 1.41
CA ILE A 48 -5.61 -16.20 1.75
C ILE A 48 -5.85 -17.39 0.82
N LYS A 49 -4.77 -17.93 0.26
CA LYS A 49 -4.78 -19.10 -0.63
C LYS A 49 -3.74 -20.13 -0.21
N PHE A 50 -3.97 -21.36 -0.64
CA PHE A 50 -3.04 -22.46 -0.49
C PHE A 50 -2.58 -22.96 -1.86
N THR A 51 -1.35 -23.45 -1.92
CA THR A 51 -0.87 -24.31 -3.01
C THR A 51 -0.30 -25.58 -2.40
N VAL A 52 -0.49 -26.71 -3.08
CA VAL A 52 -0.07 -28.03 -2.61
C VAL A 52 0.94 -28.64 -3.59
N GLY A 53 2.10 -29.04 -3.06
CA GLY A 53 3.20 -29.60 -3.85
C GLY A 53 4.03 -28.55 -4.60
N ALA A 54 5.22 -28.97 -5.04
CA ALA A 54 6.18 -28.08 -5.70
C ALA A 54 5.68 -27.58 -7.06
N ARG A 55 5.08 -28.45 -7.88
CA ARG A 55 4.61 -28.12 -9.24
C ARG A 55 3.56 -27.00 -9.24
N GLU A 56 2.54 -27.12 -8.39
CA GLU A 56 1.50 -26.10 -8.28
C GLU A 56 2.07 -24.79 -7.70
N THR A 57 2.89 -24.90 -6.65
CA THR A 57 3.52 -23.76 -6.01
C THR A 57 4.41 -22.96 -6.98
N ASP A 58 5.15 -23.63 -7.86
CA ASP A 58 6.02 -22.99 -8.84
C ASP A 58 5.21 -22.36 -9.98
N ALA A 59 4.21 -23.06 -10.50
CA ALA A 59 3.31 -22.50 -11.52
C ALA A 59 2.55 -21.27 -11.00
N PHE A 60 2.04 -21.33 -9.77
CA PHE A 60 1.36 -20.20 -9.12
C PHE A 60 2.32 -19.04 -8.88
N ARG A 61 3.57 -19.31 -8.52
CA ARG A 61 4.61 -18.28 -8.34
C ARG A 61 4.90 -17.54 -9.65
N GLU A 62 5.11 -18.27 -10.75
CA GLU A 62 5.36 -17.66 -12.06
C GLU A 62 4.17 -16.80 -12.52
N GLU A 63 2.95 -17.30 -12.36
CA GLU A 63 1.74 -16.54 -12.68
C GLU A 63 1.63 -15.28 -11.80
N ASN A 64 1.90 -15.41 -10.51
CA ASN A 64 1.82 -14.33 -9.54
C ASN A 64 2.91 -13.26 -9.76
N GLU A 65 4.11 -13.66 -10.20
CA GLU A 65 5.16 -12.74 -10.64
C GLU A 65 4.79 -12.02 -11.95
N SER A 66 4.14 -12.71 -12.88
CA SER A 66 3.60 -12.13 -14.10
C SER A 66 2.53 -11.06 -13.80
N ARG A 67 1.59 -11.36 -12.89
CA ARG A 67 0.60 -10.40 -12.37
C ARG A 67 1.27 -9.19 -11.72
N ARG A 68 2.29 -9.43 -10.88
CA ARG A 68 3.10 -8.36 -10.25
C ARG A 68 3.81 -7.49 -11.29
N GLY A 69 4.35 -8.09 -12.36
CA GLY A 69 5.01 -7.39 -13.46
C GLY A 69 4.06 -6.49 -14.26
N ARG A 70 2.77 -6.85 -14.34
CA ARG A 70 1.70 -6.04 -14.95
C ARG A 70 1.11 -4.98 -14.02
N GLY A 71 1.52 -4.95 -12.74
CA GLY A 71 0.98 -4.03 -11.74
C GLY A 71 -0.40 -4.42 -11.20
N GLU A 72 -0.80 -5.67 -11.38
CA GLU A 72 -2.02 -6.25 -10.82
C GLU A 72 -1.81 -6.62 -9.34
N SER A 73 -2.90 -6.83 -8.61
CA SER A 73 -2.84 -7.32 -7.24
C SER A 73 -2.26 -8.75 -7.21
N TYR A 74 -1.33 -9.01 -6.29
CA TYR A 74 -0.58 -10.25 -6.22
C TYR A 74 -0.55 -10.80 -4.79
N PHE A 75 -0.26 -12.09 -4.66
CA PHE A 75 -0.12 -12.78 -3.40
C PHE A 75 1.32 -12.74 -2.89
N VAL A 76 1.49 -12.76 -1.58
CA VAL A 76 2.78 -12.86 -0.90
C VAL A 76 2.81 -14.20 -0.17
N ARG A 77 3.83 -15.00 -0.46
CA ARG A 77 4.08 -16.26 0.24
C ARG A 77 4.37 -15.99 1.71
N LEU A 78 3.73 -16.75 2.61
CA LEU A 78 4.10 -16.75 4.03
C LEU A 78 5.46 -17.40 4.20
N LYS A 79 6.24 -16.92 5.18
CA LYS A 79 7.62 -17.38 5.41
C LYS A 79 7.72 -18.89 5.65
N ASN A 80 6.68 -19.47 6.25
CA ASN A 80 6.64 -20.82 6.82
C ASN A 80 5.52 -21.64 6.15
N ASP A 81 5.84 -22.85 5.68
CA ASP A 81 4.95 -23.76 4.94
C ASP A 81 4.29 -24.81 5.86
N ILE A 82 2.98 -25.03 5.77
CA ILE A 82 2.23 -25.88 6.73
C ILE A 82 2.17 -27.37 6.37
N GLY A 83 2.90 -27.79 5.34
CA GLY A 83 2.87 -29.17 4.83
C GLY A 83 3.60 -30.20 5.68
N SER A 84 3.39 -31.47 5.35
CA SER A 84 4.17 -32.61 5.88
C SER A 84 5.44 -32.83 5.03
N ARG A 85 6.31 -33.77 5.45
CA ARG A 85 7.49 -34.17 4.66
C ARG A 85 7.13 -34.75 3.28
N GLU A 86 5.92 -35.28 3.14
CA GLU A 86 5.43 -35.92 1.91
C GLU A 86 4.61 -34.98 1.03
N LYS A 87 3.93 -33.99 1.62
CA LYS A 87 3.13 -32.97 0.91
C LYS A 87 3.40 -31.57 1.46
N VAL A 88 4.15 -30.77 0.71
CA VAL A 88 4.40 -29.35 1.03
C VAL A 88 3.13 -28.54 0.75
N VAL A 89 2.67 -27.76 1.73
CA VAL A 89 1.51 -26.87 1.59
C VAL A 89 1.97 -25.46 1.92
N VAL A 90 1.83 -24.56 0.96
CA VAL A 90 2.28 -23.17 1.09
C VAL A 90 1.07 -22.25 1.27
N ILE A 91 1.15 -21.35 2.25
CA ILE A 91 0.13 -20.31 2.44
C ILE A 91 0.56 -19.04 1.71
N TRP A 92 -0.39 -18.43 1.03
CA TRP A 92 -0.26 -17.19 0.31
C TRP A 92 -1.27 -16.19 0.86
N LYS A 93 -0.87 -14.94 1.11
CA LYS A 93 -1.78 -13.86 1.50
C LYS A 93 -1.78 -12.74 0.48
N LYS A 94 -2.92 -12.13 0.26
CA LYS A 94 -3.07 -10.91 -0.55
C LYS A 94 -3.42 -9.78 0.41
N VAL A 95 -2.78 -8.63 0.25
CA VAL A 95 -3.08 -7.43 1.02
C VAL A 95 -3.78 -6.41 0.14
N SER A 96 -4.72 -5.68 0.72
CA SER A 96 -5.45 -4.60 0.10
C SER A 96 -5.32 -3.32 0.92
N SER A 97 -5.65 -2.20 0.28
CA SER A 97 -5.82 -0.91 0.95
C SER A 97 -7.29 -0.49 1.01
N TYR A 98 -8.21 -1.31 0.49
CA TYR A 98 -9.65 -1.11 0.47
C TYR A 98 -10.27 -1.82 1.67
N LYS A 99 -10.94 -1.05 2.55
CA LYS A 99 -11.40 -1.54 3.87
C LYS A 99 -12.47 -2.61 3.80
N ASP A 100 -13.33 -2.54 2.78
CA ASP A 100 -14.38 -3.50 2.48
C ASP A 100 -13.83 -4.86 2.01
N GLU A 101 -12.62 -4.89 1.46
CA GLU A 101 -11.96 -6.14 1.09
C GLU A 101 -11.29 -6.84 2.28
N PHE A 102 -11.16 -6.19 3.44
CA PHE A 102 -10.41 -6.73 4.56
C PHE A 102 -11.13 -7.93 5.18
N LEU A 103 -10.35 -8.99 5.47
CA LEU A 103 -10.84 -10.10 6.27
C LEU A 103 -11.05 -9.62 7.70
N THR A 104 -12.28 -9.71 8.19
CA THR A 104 -12.66 -9.27 9.52
C THR A 104 -12.72 -10.42 10.52
N GLU A 105 -12.83 -11.65 10.01
CA GLU A 105 -12.80 -12.89 10.78
C GLU A 105 -12.18 -14.03 9.96
N ILE A 106 -11.59 -15.00 10.66
CA ILE A 106 -11.03 -16.21 10.09
C ILE A 106 -11.22 -17.37 11.08
N VAL A 107 -11.66 -18.52 10.59
CA VAL A 107 -11.85 -19.74 11.37
C VAL A 107 -11.20 -20.91 10.63
N LEU A 108 -10.40 -21.70 11.36
CA LEU A 108 -9.86 -22.97 10.86
C LEU A 108 -10.89 -24.07 11.10
N SER A 109 -11.20 -24.85 10.07
CA SER A 109 -12.17 -25.91 10.19
C SER A 109 -11.77 -27.16 9.41
N SER A 110 -12.42 -28.28 9.74
CA SER A 110 -12.27 -29.53 9.01
C SER A 110 -13.35 -29.65 7.94
N THR A 111 -13.02 -30.28 6.82
CA THR A 111 -13.96 -30.60 5.75
C THR A 111 -14.92 -31.74 6.12
N GLN A 112 -14.59 -32.50 7.17
CA GLN A 112 -15.36 -33.67 7.60
C GLN A 112 -16.44 -33.29 8.62
N PRO A 113 -17.74 -33.56 8.35
CA PRO A 113 -18.85 -33.19 9.24
C PRO A 113 -18.78 -33.75 10.66
N ASN A 114 -18.14 -34.91 10.84
CA ASN A 114 -18.04 -35.60 12.13
C ASN A 114 -16.78 -35.19 12.93
N HIS A 115 -15.98 -34.25 12.41
CA HIS A 115 -14.75 -33.83 13.06
C HIS A 115 -15.02 -32.82 14.18
N GLU A 116 -14.25 -32.86 15.27
CA GLU A 116 -14.42 -31.97 16.44
C GLU A 116 -14.35 -30.48 16.08
N HIS A 117 -13.61 -30.14 15.03
CA HIS A 117 -13.44 -28.78 14.52
C HIS A 117 -14.23 -28.49 13.23
N TYR A 118 -15.29 -29.26 12.97
CA TYR A 118 -16.21 -28.94 11.88
C TYR A 118 -16.99 -27.66 12.19
N PHE A 119 -17.05 -26.75 11.22
CA PHE A 119 -17.72 -25.46 11.33
C PHE A 119 -18.46 -25.18 10.02
N LEU A 120 -19.70 -24.70 10.13
CA LEU A 120 -20.56 -24.39 8.99
C LEU A 120 -21.00 -22.93 9.07
N GLY A 121 -20.22 -22.05 8.43
CA GLY A 121 -20.41 -20.60 8.51
C GLY A 121 -21.32 -19.98 7.44
N ASP A 122 -21.88 -20.78 6.52
CA ASP A 122 -22.62 -20.27 5.35
C ASP A 122 -23.79 -19.35 5.72
N ARG A 123 -24.47 -19.63 6.84
CA ARG A 123 -25.63 -18.84 7.31
C ARG A 123 -25.24 -17.57 8.07
N GLU A 124 -23.97 -17.44 8.44
CA GLU A 124 -23.44 -16.34 9.26
C GLU A 124 -22.62 -15.33 8.43
N GLY A 125 -22.63 -15.48 7.10
CA GLY A 125 -21.94 -14.59 6.17
C GLY A 125 -20.46 -14.91 5.99
N TYR A 126 -20.02 -16.12 6.34
CA TYR A 126 -18.67 -16.56 6.03
C TYR A 126 -18.58 -17.11 4.59
N SER A 127 -17.46 -16.86 3.94
CA SER A 127 -17.05 -17.51 2.70
C SER A 127 -16.10 -18.67 3.00
N LEU A 128 -16.41 -19.83 2.44
CA LEU A 128 -15.56 -21.02 2.51
C LEU A 128 -14.45 -20.96 1.45
N TYR A 129 -13.23 -21.27 1.87
CA TYR A 129 -12.12 -21.61 1.00
C TYR A 129 -11.57 -22.99 1.34
N ILE A 130 -11.54 -23.85 0.33
CA ILE A 130 -11.05 -25.22 0.40
C ILE A 130 -10.18 -25.50 -0.82
N HIS A 131 -8.99 -26.06 -0.60
CA HIS A 131 -8.16 -26.56 -1.69
C HIS A 131 -8.59 -27.99 -2.06
N PRO A 132 -8.66 -28.36 -3.35
CA PRO A 132 -9.10 -29.71 -3.77
C PRO A 132 -8.34 -30.85 -3.09
N GLU A 133 -7.01 -30.71 -2.95
CA GLU A 133 -6.16 -31.71 -2.28
C GLU A 133 -6.24 -31.70 -0.74
N MET A 134 -7.00 -30.78 -0.15
CA MET A 134 -7.24 -30.69 1.30
C MET A 134 -8.68 -31.06 1.67
N GLY A 135 -9.38 -31.77 0.77
CA GLY A 135 -10.73 -32.25 1.00
C GLY A 135 -10.84 -33.46 1.93
N GLY A 136 -9.73 -34.12 2.29
CA GLY A 136 -9.74 -35.29 3.15
C GLY A 136 -10.26 -36.58 2.48
N VAL A 137 -9.97 -36.78 1.20
CA VAL A 137 -10.45 -37.94 0.42
C VAL A 137 -9.72 -39.24 0.82
N GLY A 138 -8.43 -39.17 1.13
CA GLY A 138 -7.65 -40.25 1.71
C GLY A 138 -7.52 -40.17 3.24
N ALA A 139 -7.25 -41.30 3.90
CA ALA A 139 -7.14 -41.39 5.37
C ALA A 139 -6.02 -40.52 5.98
N SER A 140 -5.00 -40.18 5.19
CA SER A 140 -3.86 -39.33 5.58
C SER A 140 -3.88 -37.96 4.89
N ASP A 141 -4.92 -37.65 4.13
CA ASP A 141 -5.00 -36.37 3.45
C ASP A 141 -5.38 -35.24 4.43
N PRO A 142 -4.85 -34.03 4.23
CA PRO A 142 -5.26 -32.87 4.99
C PRO A 142 -6.76 -32.64 4.86
N THR A 143 -7.40 -32.22 5.94
CA THR A 143 -8.84 -31.89 5.97
C THR A 143 -9.09 -30.41 6.24
N LEU A 144 -8.06 -29.56 6.14
CA LEU A 144 -8.15 -28.15 6.50
C LEU A 144 -8.96 -27.35 5.47
N CYS A 145 -9.97 -26.62 5.95
CA CYS A 145 -10.61 -25.53 5.23
C CYS A 145 -10.59 -24.23 6.04
N LEU A 146 -10.68 -23.09 5.34
CA LEU A 146 -10.72 -21.76 5.95
C LEU A 146 -12.07 -21.13 5.71
N TRP A 147 -12.66 -20.61 6.78
CA TRP A 147 -13.83 -19.76 6.71
C TRP A 147 -13.43 -18.33 6.97
N PHE A 148 -13.85 -17.40 6.11
CA PHE A 148 -13.53 -15.99 6.23
C PHE A 148 -14.78 -15.14 6.25
N LYS A 149 -14.74 -14.03 6.98
CA LYS A 149 -15.80 -13.02 6.93
C LYS A 149 -15.22 -11.69 6.45
N LYS A 150 -16.01 -10.94 5.68
CA LYS A 150 -15.71 -9.56 5.26
C LYS A 150 -16.88 -8.67 5.65
N GLU A 151 -16.67 -7.79 6.62
CA GLU A 151 -17.69 -6.88 7.12
C GLU A 151 -17.22 -5.44 7.00
N ALA A 152 -17.80 -4.68 6.07
CA ALA A 152 -17.40 -3.30 5.79
C ALA A 152 -17.51 -2.36 7.01
N ASN A 153 -18.37 -2.68 7.97
CA ASN A 153 -18.62 -1.86 9.17
C ASN A 153 -17.78 -2.29 10.39
N LYS A 154 -17.01 -3.37 10.30
CA LYS A 154 -16.21 -3.84 11.43
C LYS A 154 -14.93 -3.03 11.52
N SER A 155 -14.70 -2.43 12.69
CA SER A 155 -13.49 -1.64 12.91
C SER A 155 -12.24 -2.51 12.98
N ARG A 156 -12.35 -3.76 13.48
CA ARG A 156 -11.25 -4.72 13.59
C ARG A 156 -11.13 -5.56 12.33
N PHE A 157 -9.93 -5.68 11.79
CA PHE A 157 -9.62 -6.48 10.60
C PHE A 157 -8.26 -7.17 10.71
N LEU A 158 -8.05 -8.17 9.86
CA LEU A 158 -6.85 -8.97 9.75
C LEU A 158 -5.74 -8.18 9.06
N ALA A 159 -4.68 -7.83 9.77
CA ALA A 159 -3.55 -7.07 9.23
C ALA A 159 -2.42 -7.97 8.73
N ASP A 160 -2.15 -9.08 9.42
CA ASP A 160 -1.12 -10.04 9.03
C ASP A 160 -1.46 -11.47 9.50
N VAL A 161 -0.90 -12.47 8.81
CA VAL A 161 -0.98 -13.90 9.14
C VAL A 161 0.41 -14.52 9.07
N ARG A 162 0.75 -15.32 10.07
CA ARG A 162 2.02 -16.05 10.20
C ARG A 162 1.81 -17.48 10.68
N VAL A 163 2.83 -18.29 10.52
CA VAL A 163 2.86 -19.70 10.93
C VAL A 163 4.09 -19.93 11.80
N SER A 164 3.98 -20.73 12.85
CA SER A 164 5.09 -21.11 13.71
C SER A 164 5.15 -22.62 13.97
N TYR A 165 6.36 -23.12 14.23
CA TYR A 165 6.59 -24.52 14.64
C TYR A 165 7.26 -24.62 16.01
N THR A 166 7.97 -23.56 16.42
CA THR A 166 8.85 -23.59 17.59
C THR A 166 8.34 -22.70 18.72
N LYS A 167 8.76 -23.00 19.95
CA LYS A 167 8.42 -22.16 21.11
C LYS A 167 9.07 -20.78 21.02
N GLU A 168 10.23 -20.68 20.39
CA GLU A 168 10.90 -19.40 20.13
C GLU A 168 10.06 -18.52 19.20
N ASP A 169 9.55 -19.07 18.10
CA ASP A 169 8.64 -18.36 17.19
C ASP A 169 7.37 -17.88 17.92
N HIS A 170 6.81 -18.69 18.83
CA HIS A 170 5.63 -18.32 19.61
C HIS A 170 5.91 -17.08 20.47
N ILE A 171 7.06 -17.05 21.15
CA ILE A 171 7.45 -15.92 22.00
C ILE A 171 7.63 -14.66 21.16
N ASP A 172 8.24 -14.77 19.98
CA ASP A 172 8.47 -13.62 19.11
C ASP A 172 7.18 -13.11 18.46
N LEU A 173 6.26 -14.00 18.08
CA LEU A 173 4.95 -13.61 17.54
C LEU A 173 4.05 -12.98 18.61
N LEU A 174 4.06 -13.50 19.84
CA LEU A 174 3.40 -12.86 20.99
C LEU A 174 3.94 -11.45 21.25
N ARG A 175 5.27 -11.26 21.19
CA ARG A 175 5.91 -9.92 21.32
C ARG A 175 5.51 -8.95 20.22
N MET A 176 5.09 -9.47 19.07
CA MET A 176 4.61 -8.69 17.93
C MET A 176 3.08 -8.50 17.94
N ASN A 177 2.41 -8.81 19.05
CA ASN A 177 0.95 -8.74 19.21
C ASN A 177 0.16 -9.65 18.26
N PHE A 178 0.75 -10.75 17.81
CA PHE A 178 -0.02 -11.76 17.13
C PHE A 178 -0.79 -12.61 18.14
N GLU A 179 -2.05 -12.89 17.81
CA GLU A 179 -2.92 -13.82 18.51
C GLU A 179 -2.83 -15.19 17.82
N MET A 180 -2.60 -16.24 18.59
CA MET A 180 -2.60 -17.62 18.08
C MET A 180 -4.03 -18.08 17.87
N LEU A 181 -4.33 -18.70 16.71
CA LEU A 181 -5.58 -19.41 16.53
C LEU A 181 -5.63 -20.64 17.44
N PRO A 182 -6.81 -20.98 17.99
CA PRO A 182 -6.92 -22.03 19.00
C PRO A 182 -6.59 -23.43 18.46
N GLN A 183 -6.80 -23.69 17.17
CA GLN A 183 -6.55 -25.00 16.56
C GLN A 183 -5.10 -25.11 16.04
N CYS A 184 -4.40 -26.14 16.50
CA CYS A 184 -3.13 -26.56 15.91
C CYS A 184 -3.40 -27.31 14.59
N LEU A 185 -2.53 -27.12 13.60
CA LEU A 185 -2.70 -27.72 12.27
C LEU A 185 -2.57 -29.25 12.26
N SER A 186 -1.92 -29.84 13.28
CA SER A 186 -1.90 -31.30 13.45
C SER A 186 -3.30 -31.91 13.60
N SER A 187 -4.28 -31.12 14.06
CA SER A 187 -5.68 -31.55 14.20
C SER A 187 -6.39 -31.70 12.85
N PHE A 188 -5.77 -31.31 11.73
CA PHE A 188 -6.32 -31.39 10.38
C PHE A 188 -5.46 -32.25 9.45
N ASN A 189 -4.76 -33.26 10.01
CA ASN A 189 -3.82 -34.14 9.32
C ASN A 189 -2.64 -33.40 8.63
N LEU A 190 -2.25 -32.22 9.15
CA LEU A 190 -1.06 -31.49 8.72
C LEU A 190 0.10 -31.65 9.72
N GLY A 191 1.26 -31.08 9.40
CA GLY A 191 2.38 -31.01 10.34
C GLY A 191 2.05 -30.19 11.59
N TYR A 192 2.79 -30.41 12.68
CA TYR A 192 2.65 -29.58 13.89
C TYR A 192 3.04 -28.14 13.58
N ALA A 193 2.05 -27.25 13.55
CA ALA A 193 2.23 -25.82 13.32
C ALA A 193 1.02 -25.05 13.85
N ASN A 194 1.23 -23.79 14.25
CA ASN A 194 0.16 -22.90 14.71
C ASN A 194 0.06 -21.69 13.78
N ILE A 195 -1.17 -21.26 13.51
CA ILE A 195 -1.44 -20.04 12.75
C ILE A 195 -1.61 -18.87 13.72
N TRP A 196 -0.96 -17.77 13.40
CA TRP A 196 -0.93 -16.55 14.18
C TRP A 196 -1.47 -15.40 13.36
N ILE A 197 -2.27 -14.56 14.00
CA ILE A 197 -2.98 -13.46 13.37
C ILE A 197 -2.62 -12.16 14.07
N LEU A 198 -2.27 -11.14 13.29
CA LEU A 198 -2.24 -9.78 13.77
C LEU A 198 -3.55 -9.09 13.43
N TRP A 199 -4.28 -8.66 14.43
CA TRP A 199 -5.46 -7.82 14.26
C TRP A 199 -5.06 -6.34 14.28
N SER A 200 -5.74 -5.54 13.48
CA SER A 200 -5.63 -4.08 13.52
C SER A 200 -7.02 -3.45 13.50
N SER A 201 -7.12 -2.16 13.80
CA SER A 201 -8.37 -1.43 13.76
C SER A 201 -8.33 -0.23 12.80
N SER A 202 -9.48 0.08 12.20
CA SER A 202 -9.66 1.05 11.13
C SER A 202 -9.70 2.50 11.61
N SER A 203 -9.65 2.70 12.93
CA SER A 203 -9.19 3.95 13.53
C SER A 203 -7.86 4.28 12.85
N ILE A 204 -7.74 5.50 12.31
CA ILE A 204 -6.46 6.09 11.89
C ILE A 204 -5.37 5.48 12.76
N VAL A 205 -4.33 4.92 12.15
CA VAL A 205 -3.11 4.52 12.85
C VAL A 205 -2.71 5.73 13.70
N ARG A 206 -3.22 5.79 14.93
CA ARG A 206 -2.55 6.48 16.00
C ARG A 206 -1.27 5.68 16.05
N LEU A 207 -0.21 6.34 15.60
CA LEU A 207 1.10 6.33 16.24
C LEU A 207 1.06 5.35 17.41
N THR A 208 1.81 4.25 17.32
CA THR A 208 2.09 3.32 18.43
C THR A 208 1.80 4.00 19.76
N ASP A 209 0.62 3.73 20.32
CA ASP A 209 -0.06 4.66 21.24
C ASP A 209 0.85 4.91 22.43
N THR A 210 1.56 6.05 22.43
CA THR A 210 2.50 6.43 23.49
C THR A 210 1.81 6.36 24.83
N SER A 211 0.51 6.68 24.86
CA SER A 211 -0.36 6.55 26.03
C SER A 211 -0.56 5.10 26.52
N HIS A 212 -0.51 4.11 25.63
CA HIS A 212 -0.57 2.69 25.97
C HIS A 212 0.79 2.20 26.50
N ILE A 213 1.90 2.60 25.88
CA ILE A 213 3.25 2.24 26.34
C ILE A 213 3.55 2.90 27.69
N GLU A 214 3.07 4.12 27.93
CA GLU A 214 3.14 4.79 29.23
C GLU A 214 2.33 4.06 30.31
N ARG A 215 1.17 3.49 29.95
CA ARG A 215 0.36 2.69 30.88
C ARG A 215 1.06 1.37 31.22
N GLU A 216 1.58 0.68 30.21
CA GLU A 216 2.41 -0.54 30.35
C GLU A 216 3.64 -0.26 31.24
N LEU A 217 4.28 0.90 31.07
CA LEU A 217 5.42 1.32 31.89
C LEU A 217 5.02 1.54 33.34
N LYS A 218 3.90 2.23 33.60
CA LYS A 218 3.38 2.44 34.95
C LYS A 218 3.03 1.14 35.64
N ASP A 219 2.46 0.18 34.92
CA ASP A 219 2.11 -1.12 35.47
C ASP A 219 3.36 -1.92 35.87
N TYR A 220 4.40 -1.92 35.02
CA TYR A 220 5.67 -2.58 35.37
C TYR A 220 6.43 -1.87 36.49
N GLU A 221 6.42 -0.54 36.56
CA GLU A 221 7.02 0.21 37.66
C GLU A 221 6.26 -0.04 38.99
N ALA A 222 4.93 -0.20 38.94
CA ALA A 222 4.12 -0.58 40.09
C ALA A 222 4.35 -2.03 40.55
N MET A 223 4.70 -2.95 39.64
CA MET A 223 5.10 -4.31 39.99
C MET A 223 6.54 -4.36 40.53
N LEU A 224 7.44 -3.56 39.97
CA LEU A 224 8.84 -3.46 40.41
C LEU A 224 8.95 -2.83 41.81
N SER A 225 8.09 -1.87 42.15
CA SER A 225 8.05 -1.30 43.50
C SER A 225 7.63 -2.32 44.58
N LYS A 226 6.89 -3.36 44.19
CA LYS A 226 6.51 -4.47 45.08
C LYS A 226 7.58 -5.56 45.15
N ASN A 227 8.39 -5.75 44.10
CA ASN A 227 9.49 -6.73 44.04
C ASN A 227 10.75 -6.11 43.39
N PRO A 228 11.59 -5.40 44.17
CA PRO A 228 12.70 -4.60 43.63
C PRO A 228 13.86 -5.40 43.04
N GLU A 229 14.04 -6.65 43.45
CA GLU A 229 15.18 -7.49 43.02
C GLU A 229 14.85 -8.39 41.81
N ASP A 230 13.64 -8.29 41.25
CA ASP A 230 13.25 -9.10 40.10
C ASP A 230 13.97 -8.61 38.83
N LYS A 231 15.04 -9.33 38.47
CA LYS A 231 15.87 -9.09 37.29
C LYS A 231 15.08 -9.17 35.98
N ILE A 232 13.95 -9.87 35.93
CA ILE A 232 13.08 -9.96 34.76
C ILE A 232 12.26 -8.68 34.65
N LEU A 233 11.64 -8.22 35.73
CA LEU A 233 10.88 -6.97 35.76
C LEU A 233 11.77 -5.75 35.46
N CYS A 234 13.00 -5.68 35.99
CA CYS A 234 13.94 -4.61 35.61
C CYS A 234 14.19 -4.56 34.10
N ARG A 235 14.44 -5.72 33.48
CA ARG A 235 14.65 -5.81 32.01
C ARG A 235 13.38 -5.43 31.23
N MET A 236 12.19 -5.71 31.76
CA MET A 236 10.93 -5.33 31.15
C MET A 236 10.72 -3.81 31.20
N VAL A 237 10.99 -3.17 32.35
CA VAL A 237 10.95 -1.72 32.51
C VAL A 237 11.92 -1.03 31.55
N ASP A 238 13.18 -1.47 31.47
CA ASP A 238 14.17 -0.90 30.56
C ASP A 238 13.74 -1.03 29.09
N LYS A 239 13.18 -2.18 28.72
CA LYS A 239 12.70 -2.43 27.36
C LYS A 239 11.48 -1.59 27.00
N VAL A 240 10.56 -1.38 27.93
CA VAL A 240 9.38 -0.51 27.73
C VAL A 240 9.79 0.96 27.67
N LYS A 241 10.75 1.41 28.50
CA LYS A 241 11.35 2.76 28.40
C LYS A 241 11.99 3.00 27.04
N TRP A 242 12.72 2.02 26.52
CA TRP A 242 13.30 2.10 25.17
C TRP A 242 12.22 2.16 24.09
N ARG A 243 11.18 1.31 24.17
CA ARG A 243 10.03 1.34 23.24
C ARG A 243 9.27 2.66 23.28
N LEU A 244 9.09 3.24 24.47
CA LEU A 244 8.44 4.55 24.63
C LEU A 244 9.26 5.64 23.96
N ARG A 245 10.58 5.62 24.15
CA ARG A 245 11.50 6.58 23.52
C ARG A 245 11.52 6.47 22.00
N GLU A 246 11.54 5.25 21.47
CA GLU A 246 11.44 5.02 20.01
C GLU A 246 10.09 5.46 19.45
N ALA A 247 8.99 5.23 20.17
CA ALA A 247 7.66 5.69 19.78
C ALA A 247 7.55 7.22 19.79
N GLN A 248 8.12 7.89 20.79
CA GLN A 248 8.20 9.35 20.87
C GLN A 248 9.10 9.94 19.78
N LEU A 249 10.26 9.32 19.49
CA LEU A 249 11.12 9.72 18.38
C LEU A 249 10.44 9.52 17.03
N ALA A 250 9.69 8.45 16.87
CA ALA A 250 8.82 8.26 15.70
C ALA A 250 7.76 9.37 15.64
N GLU A 251 7.04 9.71 16.72
CA GLU A 251 6.08 10.82 16.76
C GLU A 251 6.70 12.17 16.39
N GLU A 252 7.90 12.46 16.89
CA GLU A 252 8.65 13.65 16.53
C GLU A 252 9.06 13.64 15.05
N ASP A 253 9.54 12.51 14.52
CA ASP A 253 9.84 12.36 13.10
C ASP A 253 8.56 12.44 12.24
N HIS A 254 7.42 11.96 12.75
CA HIS A 254 6.09 12.11 12.15
C HIS A 254 5.67 13.59 12.04
N ALA A 255 5.95 14.41 13.07
CA ALA A 255 5.71 15.85 13.07
C ALA A 255 6.68 16.62 12.16
N ARG A 256 7.90 16.10 11.94
CA ARG A 256 8.92 16.68 11.05
C ARG A 256 8.76 16.30 9.57
N ASP A 257 8.12 15.17 9.26
CA ASP A 257 8.08 14.58 7.90
C ASP A 257 6.82 14.93 7.07
N ILE A 258 5.79 15.55 7.66
CA ILE A 258 4.71 16.18 6.90
C ILE A 258 5.10 17.64 6.72
N PRO A 259 5.45 18.11 5.51
CA PRO A 259 5.59 19.54 5.28
C PRO A 259 4.28 20.19 5.69
N GLY A 260 4.28 20.97 6.77
CA GLY A 260 3.07 21.64 7.28
C GLY A 260 2.51 22.68 6.30
N ASP A 261 3.26 22.99 5.24
CA ASP A 261 2.94 23.94 4.20
C ASP A 261 2.97 23.27 2.81
N ASP A 262 1.92 23.51 2.02
CA ASP A 262 1.69 22.89 0.71
C ASP A 262 2.73 23.31 -0.35
N LEU A 263 3.32 24.51 -0.22
CA LEU A 263 4.41 24.95 -1.08
C LEU A 263 5.70 24.17 -0.80
N THR A 264 6.00 23.96 0.48
CA THR A 264 7.12 23.13 0.94
C THR A 264 6.92 21.68 0.47
N TYR A 265 5.71 21.14 0.61
CA TYR A 265 5.36 19.83 0.04
C TYR A 265 5.64 19.80 -1.46
N THR A 266 5.14 20.77 -2.23
CA THR A 266 5.32 20.80 -3.69
C THR A 266 6.78 20.85 -4.09
N LYS A 267 7.59 21.65 -3.39
CA LYS A 267 9.03 21.77 -3.61
C LYS A 267 9.75 20.45 -3.37
N GLU A 268 9.43 19.74 -2.29
CA GLU A 268 10.02 18.44 -1.98
C GLU A 268 9.49 17.33 -2.90
N PHE A 269 8.18 17.32 -3.15
CA PHE A 269 7.47 16.36 -3.98
C PHE A 269 7.93 16.39 -5.43
N LEU A 270 8.31 17.54 -5.97
CA LEU A 270 8.85 17.60 -7.34
C LEU A 270 10.38 17.74 -7.35
N ALA A 271 11.03 17.82 -6.19
CA ALA A 271 12.43 18.21 -6.04
C ALA A 271 12.76 19.49 -6.85
N LEU A 272 11.95 20.54 -6.68
CA LEU A 272 12.11 21.80 -7.39
C LEU A 272 13.38 22.54 -6.98
N LYS A 273 13.99 23.25 -7.93
CA LYS A 273 14.90 24.36 -7.62
C LYS A 273 14.07 25.57 -7.14
N PRO A 274 14.60 26.46 -6.28
CA PRO A 274 13.89 27.66 -5.83
C PRO A 274 13.28 28.46 -7.00
N LYS A 275 14.09 28.71 -8.03
CA LYS A 275 13.64 29.41 -9.26
C LYS A 275 12.48 28.75 -10.00
N GLU A 276 12.33 27.42 -9.90
CA GLU A 276 11.22 26.70 -10.53
C GLU A 276 9.93 26.89 -9.73
N LEU A 277 10.02 26.90 -8.39
CA LEU A 277 8.89 27.21 -7.52
C LEU A 277 8.46 28.68 -7.70
N ASP A 278 9.42 29.61 -7.71
CA ASP A 278 9.16 31.04 -7.94
C ASP A 278 8.46 31.26 -9.28
N LYS A 279 8.86 30.50 -10.32
CA LYS A 279 8.20 30.54 -11.63
C LYS A 279 6.76 30.05 -11.57
N MET A 280 6.47 28.97 -10.83
CA MET A 280 5.09 28.50 -10.66
C MET A 280 4.22 29.52 -9.93
N MET A 281 4.75 30.12 -8.85
CA MET A 281 4.05 31.19 -8.12
C MET A 281 3.82 32.43 -8.98
N TYR A 282 4.81 32.82 -9.79
CA TYR A 282 4.67 33.92 -10.73
C TYR A 282 3.56 33.68 -11.76
N ILE A 283 3.46 32.45 -12.29
CA ILE A 283 2.41 32.08 -13.24
C ILE A 283 1.03 32.15 -12.58
N PHE A 284 0.90 31.65 -11.34
CA PHE A 284 -0.34 31.74 -10.56
C PHE A 284 -0.79 33.20 -10.41
N ARG A 285 0.06 34.05 -9.83
CA ARG A 285 -0.26 35.47 -9.55
C ARG A 285 -0.52 36.31 -10.79
N LYS A 286 0.11 35.98 -11.91
CA LYS A 286 -0.02 36.77 -13.13
C LYS A 286 -1.16 36.31 -14.04
N SER A 287 -1.50 35.03 -14.01
CA SER A 287 -2.34 34.40 -15.03
C SER A 287 -3.61 33.75 -14.49
N ILE A 288 -3.79 33.68 -13.16
CA ILE A 288 -4.95 33.07 -12.53
C ILE A 288 -5.55 34.00 -11.47
N ASP A 289 -4.73 34.45 -10.51
CA ASP A 289 -5.12 35.34 -9.40
C ASP A 289 -5.06 36.82 -9.84
N PHE A 290 -6.14 37.28 -10.47
CA PHE A 290 -6.25 38.61 -11.05
C PHE A 290 -6.57 39.71 -10.02
N ASP A 291 -7.19 39.34 -8.90
CA ASP A 291 -7.53 40.21 -7.78
C ASP A 291 -6.43 40.27 -6.71
N HIS A 292 -5.38 39.46 -6.86
CA HIS A 292 -4.15 39.48 -6.06
C HIS A 292 -4.40 39.16 -4.58
N ASP A 293 -5.36 38.29 -4.30
CA ASP A 293 -5.67 37.83 -2.93
C ASP A 293 -5.01 36.48 -2.59
N ASP A 294 -4.13 35.98 -3.48
CA ASP A 294 -3.47 34.67 -3.44
C ASP A 294 -4.47 33.49 -3.38
N ARG A 295 -5.71 33.69 -3.84
CA ARG A 295 -6.78 32.68 -3.88
C ARG A 295 -7.47 32.68 -5.24
N ILE A 296 -8.06 31.53 -5.59
CA ILE A 296 -8.77 31.35 -6.85
C ILE A 296 -9.98 30.44 -6.68
N SER A 297 -10.95 30.56 -7.58
CA SER A 297 -12.01 29.59 -7.77
C SER A 297 -11.62 28.49 -8.78
N VAL A 298 -12.43 27.44 -8.85
CA VAL A 298 -12.28 26.39 -9.88
C VAL A 298 -12.53 26.97 -11.28
N GLU A 299 -13.43 27.95 -11.37
CA GLU A 299 -13.81 28.65 -12.59
C GLU A 299 -12.62 29.47 -13.13
N ASP A 300 -11.91 30.21 -12.27
CA ASP A 300 -10.70 30.95 -12.65
C ASP A 300 -9.63 30.02 -13.22
N TYR A 301 -9.46 28.85 -12.59
CA TYR A 301 -8.53 27.84 -13.08
C TYR A 301 -8.95 27.24 -14.43
N CYS A 302 -10.26 27.01 -14.65
CA CYS A 302 -10.78 26.58 -15.95
C CYS A 302 -10.53 27.63 -17.04
N MET A 303 -10.72 28.92 -16.72
CA MET A 303 -10.42 30.03 -17.63
C MET A 303 -8.93 30.09 -17.98
N PHE A 304 -8.05 29.92 -16.99
CA PHE A 304 -6.60 29.82 -17.20
C PHE A 304 -6.21 28.69 -18.17
N LEU A 305 -6.84 27.53 -18.03
CA LEU A 305 -6.66 26.39 -18.95
C LEU A 305 -7.32 26.60 -20.32
N ARG A 306 -8.14 27.64 -20.49
CA ARG A 306 -9.00 27.85 -21.66
C ARG A 306 -9.86 26.62 -21.93
N GLU A 307 -10.56 26.18 -20.90
CA GLU A 307 -11.45 25.03 -20.92
C GLU A 307 -12.88 25.46 -20.62
N SER A 308 -13.85 24.68 -21.12
CA SER A 308 -15.25 24.98 -20.86
C SER A 308 -15.58 24.77 -19.39
N LEU A 309 -16.43 25.61 -18.82
CA LEU A 309 -16.89 25.47 -17.43
C LEU A 309 -17.63 24.15 -17.17
N SER A 310 -18.06 23.42 -18.22
CA SER A 310 -18.62 22.08 -18.06
C SER A 310 -17.63 21.07 -17.45
N ILE A 311 -16.32 21.32 -17.54
CA ILE A 311 -15.28 20.47 -16.95
C ILE A 311 -14.96 20.84 -15.49
N SER A 312 -15.58 21.90 -14.96
CA SER A 312 -15.33 22.36 -13.59
C SER A 312 -15.54 21.29 -12.51
N PRO A 313 -16.51 20.33 -12.63
CA PRO A 313 -16.63 19.25 -11.65
C PRO A 313 -15.38 18.37 -11.59
N PHE A 314 -14.80 18.06 -12.75
CA PHE A 314 -13.57 17.27 -12.83
C PHE A 314 -12.37 18.06 -12.28
N VAL A 315 -12.25 19.35 -12.62
CA VAL A 315 -11.17 20.21 -12.11
C VAL A 315 -11.27 20.36 -10.60
N ARG A 316 -12.47 20.46 -10.04
CA ARG A 316 -12.70 20.45 -8.58
C ARG A 316 -12.16 19.18 -7.94
N GLN A 317 -12.40 18.02 -8.55
CA GLN A 317 -11.87 16.75 -8.07
C GLN A 317 -10.33 16.73 -8.04
N ILE A 318 -9.67 17.42 -8.96
CA ILE A 318 -8.22 17.52 -8.98
C ILE A 318 -7.71 18.26 -7.73
N PHE A 319 -8.41 19.31 -7.29
CA PHE A 319 -8.04 20.03 -6.08
C PHE A 319 -8.34 19.27 -4.79
N GLU A 320 -9.30 18.35 -4.82
CA GLU A 320 -9.53 17.43 -3.70
C GLU A 320 -8.34 16.48 -3.47
N LEU A 321 -7.54 16.18 -4.50
CA LEU A 321 -6.30 15.39 -4.32
C LEU A 321 -5.29 16.04 -3.37
N SER A 322 -5.33 17.38 -3.26
CA SER A 322 -4.43 18.16 -2.41
C SER A 322 -5.03 18.56 -1.07
N ALA A 323 -6.32 18.30 -0.84
CA ALA A 323 -7.02 18.71 0.37
C ALA A 323 -6.37 18.10 1.64
N PRO A 324 -6.41 18.81 2.79
CA PRO A 324 -5.97 18.24 4.06
C PRO A 324 -6.79 16.99 4.44
N ALA A 325 -6.29 16.18 5.39
CA ALA A 325 -6.90 14.91 5.81
C ALA A 325 -8.36 15.00 6.32
N ASN A 326 -8.91 16.21 6.50
CA ASN A 326 -10.32 16.46 6.81
C ASN A 326 -11.23 16.45 5.57
N GLY A 327 -10.68 16.29 4.36
CA GLY A 327 -11.40 16.05 3.11
C GLY A 327 -12.29 17.22 2.64
N LYS A 328 -12.12 18.43 3.17
CA LYS A 328 -12.96 19.58 2.83
C LYS A 328 -12.10 20.74 2.31
N LEU A 329 -12.39 21.17 1.08
CA LEU A 329 -12.00 22.52 0.64
C LEU A 329 -12.72 23.55 1.54
N SER A 330 -12.04 24.63 1.89
CA SER A 330 -12.60 25.75 2.65
C SER A 330 -13.82 26.31 1.89
N LYS A 331 -15.03 25.99 2.37
CA LYS A 331 -16.28 26.61 1.88
C LYS A 331 -16.39 27.99 2.52
N HIS A 332 -16.35 29.05 1.72
CA HIS A 332 -16.56 30.41 2.22
C HIS A 332 -18.06 30.66 2.48
N LEU A 333 -18.40 31.33 3.57
CA LEU A 333 -19.80 31.58 3.99
C LEU A 333 -20.58 32.55 3.09
N ALA A 334 -19.93 33.23 2.12
CA ALA A 334 -20.54 34.33 1.37
C ALA A 334 -21.06 33.98 -0.04
N SER A 335 -20.86 32.76 -0.55
CA SER A 335 -21.35 32.37 -1.87
C SER A 335 -21.63 30.88 -1.90
N THR A 336 -22.85 30.51 -2.27
CA THR A 336 -23.42 29.21 -1.95
C THR A 336 -22.81 28.01 -2.68
N ASN A 337 -21.79 28.14 -3.55
CA ASN A 337 -21.23 26.97 -4.28
C ASN A 337 -19.75 27.06 -4.76
N ALA A 338 -19.05 28.18 -4.62
CA ALA A 338 -17.67 28.31 -5.11
C ALA A 338 -16.65 27.88 -4.04
N SER A 339 -15.84 26.86 -4.33
CA SER A 339 -14.73 26.49 -3.45
C SER A 339 -13.53 27.36 -3.79
N ILE A 340 -13.06 28.12 -2.81
CA ILE A 340 -11.91 29.02 -2.94
C ILE A 340 -10.65 28.27 -2.50
N ILE A 341 -9.57 28.42 -3.26
CA ILE A 341 -8.34 27.61 -3.18
C ILE A 341 -7.14 28.54 -3.13
N ASP A 342 -6.30 28.39 -2.11
CA ASP A 342 -5.08 29.20 -2.01
C ASP A 342 -3.98 28.73 -2.99
N ILE A 343 -2.94 29.56 -3.11
CA ILE A 343 -1.76 29.28 -3.95
C ILE A 343 -1.07 27.96 -3.59
N GLY A 344 -0.96 27.62 -2.30
CA GLY A 344 -0.28 26.41 -1.84
C GLY A 344 -0.98 25.15 -2.32
N ALA A 345 -2.26 25.05 -1.99
CA ALA A 345 -3.14 23.97 -2.43
C ALA A 345 -3.19 23.89 -3.96
N THR A 346 -3.21 25.03 -4.66
CA THR A 346 -3.22 25.06 -6.13
C THR A 346 -1.97 24.46 -6.74
N LEU A 347 -0.79 24.86 -6.26
CA LEU A 347 0.47 24.34 -6.79
C LEU A 347 0.65 22.86 -6.44
N LYS A 348 0.20 22.44 -5.25
CA LYS A 348 0.19 21.03 -4.84
C LYS A 348 -0.73 20.17 -5.69
N ALA A 349 -1.98 20.59 -5.91
CA ALA A 349 -2.94 19.90 -6.78
C ALA A 349 -2.35 19.71 -8.18
N THR A 350 -1.83 20.82 -8.73
CA THR A 350 -1.20 20.86 -10.06
C THR A 350 -0.03 19.88 -10.12
N ALA A 351 0.83 19.88 -9.09
CA ALA A 351 2.01 19.02 -9.02
C ALA A 351 1.64 17.54 -8.98
N VAL A 352 0.73 17.15 -8.09
CA VAL A 352 0.28 15.76 -7.94
C VAL A 352 -0.39 15.28 -9.23
N PHE A 353 -1.34 16.05 -9.75
CA PHE A 353 -2.09 15.68 -10.94
C PHE A 353 -1.20 15.60 -12.20
N CYS A 354 -0.29 16.54 -12.40
CA CYS A 354 0.64 16.50 -13.53
C CYS A 354 1.64 15.34 -13.46
N MET A 355 1.83 14.73 -12.28
CA MET A 355 2.70 13.58 -12.05
C MET A 355 1.98 12.22 -12.16
N LEU A 356 0.66 12.19 -12.31
CA LEU A 356 -0.07 10.94 -12.55
C LEU A 356 0.34 10.32 -13.89
N CYS A 357 0.69 9.03 -13.86
CA CYS A 357 0.87 8.25 -15.09
C CYS A 357 -0.50 7.91 -15.70
N THR A 358 -0.50 7.31 -16.90
CA THR A 358 -1.74 6.94 -17.60
C THR A 358 -2.66 6.06 -16.75
N SER A 359 -2.11 5.04 -16.09
CA SER A 359 -2.87 4.15 -15.19
C SER A 359 -3.41 4.90 -13.98
N ASP A 360 -2.61 5.77 -13.36
CA ASP A 360 -3.04 6.52 -12.18
C ASP A 360 -4.12 7.54 -12.51
N LEU A 361 -4.06 8.16 -13.70
CA LEU A 361 -5.12 9.06 -14.15
C LEU A 361 -6.44 8.31 -14.39
N MET A 362 -6.38 7.10 -14.96
CA MET A 362 -7.56 6.24 -15.12
C MET A 362 -8.14 5.84 -13.74
N ARG A 363 -7.29 5.47 -12.77
CA ARG A 363 -7.71 5.17 -11.40
C ARG A 363 -8.33 6.39 -10.71
N PHE A 364 -7.77 7.57 -10.93
CA PHE A 364 -8.29 8.82 -10.40
C PHE A 364 -9.70 9.11 -10.93
N VAL A 365 -9.90 8.99 -12.24
CA VAL A 365 -11.22 9.16 -12.86
C VAL A 365 -12.21 8.12 -12.35
N PHE A 366 -11.80 6.86 -12.23
CA PHE A 366 -12.65 5.79 -11.70
C PHE A 366 -13.06 6.05 -10.24
N ALA A 367 -12.10 6.41 -9.39
CA ALA A 367 -12.35 6.70 -7.97
C ALA A 367 -13.26 7.91 -7.74
N TRP A 368 -13.38 8.81 -8.72
CA TRP A 368 -14.34 9.90 -8.66
C TRP A 368 -15.79 9.41 -8.71
N TYR A 369 -16.06 8.32 -9.43
CA TYR A 369 -17.38 7.69 -9.54
C TYR A 369 -17.58 6.50 -8.58
N ASP A 370 -16.48 6.03 -7.97
CA ASP A 370 -16.48 5.10 -6.83
C ASP A 370 -15.97 5.79 -5.55
N PRO A 371 -16.69 6.81 -5.02
CA PRO A 371 -16.25 7.54 -3.83
C PRO A 371 -16.19 6.68 -2.57
N LYS A 372 -16.89 5.54 -2.58
CA LYS A 372 -16.92 4.57 -1.46
C LYS A 372 -15.80 3.53 -1.58
N GLY A 373 -15.14 3.44 -2.72
CA GLY A 373 -13.99 2.57 -2.94
C GLY A 373 -14.34 1.09 -3.05
N TYR A 374 -15.54 0.74 -3.52
CA TYR A 374 -16.00 -0.63 -3.71
C TYR A 374 -15.27 -1.37 -4.85
N GLY A 375 -14.45 -0.68 -5.63
CA GLY A 375 -13.71 -1.24 -6.75
C GLY A 375 -14.56 -1.45 -8.01
N VAL A 376 -15.81 -1.03 -7.99
CA VAL A 376 -16.80 -1.14 -9.09
C VAL A 376 -17.56 0.17 -9.25
N ILE A 377 -17.90 0.51 -10.49
CA ILE A 377 -18.89 1.55 -10.82
C ILE A 377 -20.03 0.91 -11.60
N ASP A 378 -21.25 1.42 -11.48
CA ASP A 378 -22.35 0.91 -12.28
C ASP A 378 -22.33 1.48 -13.72
N ASN A 379 -23.07 0.84 -14.63
CA ASN A 379 -23.15 1.26 -16.02
C ASN A 379 -23.69 2.70 -16.18
N LYS A 380 -24.56 3.16 -15.27
CA LYS A 380 -25.12 4.52 -15.31
C LYS A 380 -24.05 5.54 -14.94
N GLN A 381 -23.29 5.31 -13.88
CA GLN A 381 -22.15 6.13 -13.45
C GLN A 381 -21.10 6.24 -14.54
N PHE A 382 -20.82 5.14 -15.26
CA PHE A 382 -19.92 5.18 -16.41
C PHE A 382 -20.45 6.07 -17.55
N LEU A 383 -21.76 6.03 -17.84
CA LEU A 383 -22.37 6.88 -18.85
C LEU A 383 -22.42 8.36 -18.41
N ASP A 384 -22.78 8.63 -17.15
CA ASP A 384 -22.79 9.97 -16.55
C ASP A 384 -21.39 10.60 -16.61
N MET A 385 -20.33 9.80 -16.38
CA MET A 385 -18.94 10.23 -16.54
C MET A 385 -18.63 10.67 -17.97
N LEU A 386 -19.08 9.90 -18.96
CA LEU A 386 -18.86 10.25 -20.36
C LEU A 386 -19.64 11.52 -20.74
N GLU A 387 -20.84 11.71 -20.21
CA GLU A 387 -21.62 12.94 -20.43
C GLU A 387 -20.89 14.17 -19.86
N GLN A 388 -20.27 14.06 -18.67
CA GLN A 388 -19.48 15.16 -18.10
C GLN A 388 -18.25 15.50 -18.93
N PHE A 389 -17.56 14.50 -19.49
CA PHE A 389 -16.40 14.73 -20.35
C PHE A 389 -16.78 15.22 -21.75
N HIS A 390 -17.96 14.84 -22.24
CA HIS A 390 -18.43 15.10 -23.60
C HIS A 390 -19.86 15.71 -23.62
N PRO A 391 -20.06 16.90 -23.02
CA PRO A 391 -21.40 17.47 -22.79
C PRO A 391 -22.04 18.10 -24.02
N ARG A 392 -21.26 18.43 -25.05
CA ARG A 392 -21.80 18.88 -26.35
C ARG A 392 -22.18 17.64 -27.14
N HIS A 393 -23.49 17.42 -27.28
CA HIS A 393 -24.17 16.35 -28.00
C HIS A 393 -23.28 15.38 -28.78
N ARG A 394 -23.27 14.11 -28.35
CA ARG A 394 -22.97 12.95 -29.19
C ARG A 394 -21.81 13.20 -30.15
N ASP A 395 -20.61 13.40 -29.61
CA ASP A 395 -19.41 13.19 -30.42
C ASP A 395 -19.61 11.84 -31.12
N ASP A 396 -19.75 11.84 -32.45
CA ASP A 396 -20.00 10.62 -33.23
C ASP A 396 -18.99 9.54 -32.87
N VAL A 397 -17.80 9.96 -32.44
CA VAL A 397 -16.71 9.13 -31.92
C VAL A 397 -17.10 8.42 -30.63
N VAL A 398 -17.66 9.12 -29.63
CA VAL A 398 -18.13 8.52 -28.36
C VAL A 398 -19.33 7.60 -28.60
N VAL A 399 -20.27 8.00 -29.46
CA VAL A 399 -21.42 7.15 -29.82
C VAL A 399 -20.96 5.88 -30.55
N LYS A 400 -20.00 5.99 -31.48
CA LYS A 400 -19.39 4.84 -32.16
C LYS A 400 -18.64 3.94 -31.18
N ALA A 401 -17.94 4.51 -30.20
CA ALA A 401 -17.27 3.72 -29.17
C ALA A 401 -18.25 3.00 -28.26
N LEU A 402 -19.32 3.66 -27.82
CA LEU A 402 -20.38 3.04 -27.02
C LEU A 402 -21.05 1.87 -27.75
N LYS A 403 -21.28 1.97 -29.07
CA LYS A 403 -21.74 0.83 -29.88
C LYS A 403 -20.78 -0.35 -29.89
N GLY A 404 -19.48 -0.10 -29.72
CA GLY A 404 -18.44 -1.12 -29.66
C GLY A 404 -18.09 -1.61 -28.25
N ILE A 405 -18.73 -1.06 -27.21
CA ILE A 405 -18.53 -1.45 -25.81
C ILE A 405 -19.64 -2.41 -25.41
N ALA A 406 -19.27 -3.66 -25.17
CA ALA A 406 -20.13 -4.60 -24.47
C ALA A 406 -20.05 -4.31 -22.98
N LEU A 407 -21.02 -3.54 -22.46
CA LEU A 407 -21.18 -3.32 -21.04
C LEU A 407 -21.67 -4.61 -20.35
N PRO A 408 -21.20 -4.88 -19.11
CA PRO A 408 -21.62 -6.05 -18.35
C PRO A 408 -23.15 -6.07 -18.10
N VAL A 409 -23.74 -7.26 -18.19
CA VAL A 409 -25.19 -7.48 -18.01
C VAL A 409 -25.61 -7.39 -16.54
N ASP A 410 -24.69 -7.72 -15.63
CA ASP A 410 -24.85 -7.56 -14.17
C ASP A 410 -24.90 -6.08 -13.73
N GLY A 411 -24.66 -5.15 -14.65
CA GLY A 411 -24.75 -3.72 -14.42
C GLY A 411 -23.54 -3.10 -13.74
N THR A 412 -22.50 -3.89 -13.42
CA THR A 412 -21.32 -3.44 -12.69
C THR A 412 -20.06 -3.48 -13.54
N LEU A 413 -19.19 -2.49 -13.37
CA LEU A 413 -17.98 -2.30 -14.15
C LEU A 413 -16.77 -2.21 -13.22
N PRO A 414 -16.01 -3.31 -13.03
CA PRO A 414 -14.78 -3.28 -12.25
C PRO A 414 -13.66 -2.48 -12.95
N PHE A 415 -12.68 -2.02 -12.17
CA PHE A 415 -11.63 -1.13 -12.67
C PHE A 415 -10.80 -1.72 -13.82
N ASP A 416 -10.49 -3.02 -13.80
CA ASP A 416 -9.75 -3.70 -14.86
C ASP A 416 -10.48 -3.65 -16.20
N ARG A 417 -11.81 -3.83 -16.18
CA ARG A 417 -12.65 -3.73 -17.36
C ARG A 417 -12.78 -2.29 -17.83
N PHE A 418 -12.99 -1.34 -16.92
CA PHE A 418 -12.96 0.09 -17.22
C PHE A 418 -11.64 0.49 -17.92
N GLN A 419 -10.51 0.09 -17.35
CA GLN A 419 -9.19 0.35 -17.91
C GLN A 419 -9.05 -0.27 -19.32
N SER A 420 -9.48 -1.52 -19.51
CA SER A 420 -9.47 -2.18 -20.82
C SER A 420 -10.28 -1.39 -21.87
N ILE A 421 -11.46 -0.90 -21.50
CA ILE A 421 -12.31 -0.06 -22.35
C ILE A 421 -11.58 1.24 -22.69
N CYS A 422 -11.01 1.95 -21.72
CA CYS A 422 -10.33 3.22 -21.95
C CYS A 422 -9.03 3.08 -22.74
N VAL A 423 -8.33 1.94 -22.64
CA VAL A 423 -7.18 1.61 -23.49
C VAL A 423 -7.63 1.34 -24.93
N LYS A 424 -8.72 0.59 -25.12
CA LYS A 424 -9.28 0.29 -26.44
C LYS A 424 -9.88 1.53 -27.12
N PHE A 425 -10.45 2.45 -26.33
CA PHE A 425 -11.09 3.67 -26.79
C PHE A 425 -10.52 4.91 -26.07
N PRO A 426 -9.29 5.35 -26.40
CA PRO A 426 -8.61 6.43 -25.66
C PRO A 426 -9.31 7.77 -25.68
N HIS A 427 -10.14 8.03 -26.70
CA HIS A 427 -10.88 9.28 -26.84
C HIS A 427 -11.92 9.49 -25.74
N LEU A 428 -12.39 8.42 -25.08
CA LEU A 428 -13.35 8.51 -23.98
C LEU A 428 -12.81 9.35 -22.82
N LEU A 429 -11.54 9.17 -22.47
CA LEU A 429 -10.86 9.93 -21.41
C LEU A 429 -10.00 11.07 -21.93
N TYR A 430 -10.03 11.36 -23.23
CA TYR A 430 -9.21 12.41 -23.83
C TYR A 430 -9.35 13.77 -23.12
N PRO A 431 -10.54 14.22 -22.68
CA PRO A 431 -10.66 15.46 -21.92
C PRO A 431 -9.81 15.47 -20.63
N ALA A 432 -9.77 14.38 -19.86
CA ALA A 432 -8.94 14.29 -18.65
C ALA A 432 -7.43 14.42 -18.99
N PHE A 433 -6.96 13.72 -20.02
CA PHE A 433 -5.57 13.82 -20.50
C PHE A 433 -5.25 15.22 -21.06
N ARG A 434 -6.21 15.86 -21.74
CA ARG A 434 -6.09 17.22 -22.27
C ARG A 434 -5.91 18.24 -21.15
N ILE A 435 -6.71 18.16 -20.08
CA ILE A 435 -6.55 19.00 -18.89
C ILE A 435 -5.15 18.85 -18.31
N GLN A 436 -4.69 17.60 -18.11
CA GLN A 436 -3.36 17.31 -17.58
C GLN A 436 -2.25 17.91 -18.45
N GLU A 437 -2.33 17.73 -19.77
CA GLU A 437 -1.34 18.27 -20.70
C GLU A 437 -1.36 19.81 -20.75
N LYS A 438 -2.54 20.45 -20.69
CA LYS A 438 -2.64 21.90 -20.61
C LYS A 438 -2.03 22.46 -19.33
N MET A 439 -2.30 21.84 -18.18
CA MET A 439 -1.63 22.21 -16.92
C MET A 439 -0.10 22.10 -17.06
N ARG A 440 0.39 20.99 -17.62
CA ARG A 440 1.82 20.79 -17.86
C ARG A 440 2.41 21.90 -18.76
N GLN A 441 1.73 22.25 -19.84
CA GLN A 441 2.15 23.29 -20.79
C GLN A 441 2.21 24.67 -20.14
N ARG A 442 1.19 25.03 -19.36
CA ARG A 442 1.03 26.38 -18.80
C ARG A 442 2.01 26.71 -17.69
N PHE A 443 2.38 25.75 -16.84
CA PHE A 443 3.31 25.99 -15.73
C PHE A 443 4.78 25.88 -16.15
N LEU A 444 5.35 24.67 -16.10
CA LEU A 444 6.78 24.44 -16.35
C LEU A 444 7.09 23.94 -17.78
N GLY A 445 6.05 23.71 -18.59
CA GLY A 445 6.14 23.23 -19.96
C GLY A 445 6.23 21.71 -20.06
N SER A 446 5.60 21.10 -21.08
CA SER A 446 5.48 19.64 -21.20
C SER A 446 6.81 18.90 -21.23
N ARG A 447 7.85 19.49 -21.83
CA ARG A 447 9.19 18.89 -21.87
C ARG A 447 9.76 18.72 -20.46
N TRP A 448 9.54 19.70 -19.58
CA TRP A 448 10.01 19.65 -18.21
C TRP A 448 9.31 18.52 -17.44
N TRP A 449 7.98 18.42 -17.56
CA TRP A 449 7.18 17.40 -16.88
C TRP A 449 7.49 15.98 -17.38
N LYS A 450 7.60 15.79 -18.69
CA LYS A 450 7.99 14.48 -19.28
C LYS A 450 9.35 14.02 -18.76
N ARG A 451 10.32 14.95 -18.68
CA ARG A 451 11.64 14.68 -18.10
C ARG A 451 11.54 14.30 -16.61
N LYS A 452 10.73 15.00 -15.82
CA LYS A 452 10.50 14.69 -14.40
C LYS A 452 9.83 13.32 -14.19
N LEU A 453 8.79 13.00 -14.96
CA LEU A 453 8.13 11.69 -14.93
C LEU A 453 9.11 10.54 -15.25
N ALA A 454 9.95 10.71 -16.26
CA ALA A 454 10.97 9.71 -16.60
C ALA A 454 11.97 9.49 -15.44
N MET A 455 12.43 10.57 -14.80
CA MET A 455 13.29 10.48 -13.62
C MET A 455 12.59 9.81 -12.43
N TYR A 456 11.31 10.13 -12.19
CA TYR A 456 10.52 9.48 -11.15
C TYR A 456 10.39 7.97 -11.36
N SER A 457 10.11 7.54 -12.59
CA SER A 457 10.06 6.12 -12.95
C SER A 457 11.42 5.43 -12.75
N GLU A 458 12.53 6.09 -13.13
CA GLU A 458 13.88 5.59 -12.90
C GLU A 458 14.20 5.41 -11.41
N VAL A 459 13.86 6.41 -10.59
CA VAL A 459 14.05 6.39 -9.14
C VAL A 459 13.19 5.31 -8.49
N ASN A 460 11.91 5.21 -8.82
CA ASN A 460 11.01 4.19 -8.27
C ASN A 460 11.53 2.77 -8.57
N LYS A 461 11.98 2.51 -9.81
CA LYS A 461 12.60 1.22 -10.17
C LYS A 461 13.85 0.94 -9.35
N ARG A 462 14.69 1.95 -9.10
CA ARG A 462 15.91 1.80 -8.29
C ARG A 462 15.59 1.51 -6.83
N VAL A 463 14.65 2.25 -6.23
CA VAL A 463 14.24 2.05 -4.84
C VAL A 463 13.63 0.67 -4.65
N GLU A 464 12.82 0.19 -5.59
CA GLU A 464 12.25 -1.17 -5.52
C GLU A 464 13.32 -2.26 -5.63
N ARG A 465 14.32 -2.11 -6.53
CA ARG A 465 15.46 -3.06 -6.59
C ARG A 465 16.28 -3.07 -5.31
N GLU A 466 16.52 -1.89 -4.72
CA GLU A 466 17.20 -1.80 -3.41
C GLU A 466 16.41 -2.51 -2.32
N ARG A 467 15.07 -2.47 -2.39
CA ARG A 467 14.18 -3.16 -1.46
C ARG A 467 14.26 -4.68 -1.62
N GLN A 468 14.14 -5.17 -2.85
CA GLN A 468 14.24 -6.60 -3.17
C GLN A 468 15.57 -7.18 -2.69
N LYS A 469 16.68 -6.50 -2.96
CA LYS A 469 18.01 -6.91 -2.47
C LYS A 469 18.09 -6.98 -0.95
N LYS A 470 17.53 -6.00 -0.23
CA LYS A 470 17.49 -6.03 1.23
C LYS A 470 16.63 -7.16 1.78
N GLU A 471 15.50 -7.44 1.15
CA GLU A 471 14.63 -8.57 1.50
C GLU A 471 15.35 -9.91 1.28
N GLU A 472 16.06 -10.06 0.16
CA GLU A 472 16.90 -11.23 -0.16
C GLU A 472 18.07 -11.40 0.81
N GLU A 473 18.81 -10.34 1.10
CA GLU A 473 19.93 -10.34 2.06
C GLU A 473 19.47 -10.66 3.48
N SER A 474 18.33 -10.13 3.90
CA SER A 474 17.72 -10.45 5.19
C SER A 474 17.33 -11.93 5.25
N GLY A 475 16.67 -12.44 4.21
CA GLY A 475 16.30 -13.86 4.13
C GLY A 475 17.53 -14.79 4.08
N TYR A 476 18.62 -14.37 3.43
CA TYR A 476 19.88 -15.12 3.43
C TYR A 476 20.52 -15.19 4.81
N LYS A 477 20.64 -14.06 5.51
CA LYS A 477 21.20 -14.01 6.87
C LYS A 477 20.40 -14.86 7.85
N GLU A 478 19.08 -14.85 7.73
CA GLU A 478 18.19 -15.62 8.59
C GLU A 478 18.30 -17.13 8.32
N ARG A 479 18.40 -17.56 7.05
CA ARG A 479 18.70 -18.97 6.71
C ARG A 479 20.03 -19.43 7.29
N MET A 480 21.06 -18.59 7.20
CA MET A 480 22.38 -18.88 7.74
C MET A 480 22.36 -19.00 9.27
N GLN A 481 21.59 -18.15 9.96
CA GLN A 481 21.40 -18.24 11.42
C GLN A 481 20.64 -19.50 11.83
N LEU A 482 19.63 -19.92 11.07
CA LEU A 482 18.91 -21.17 11.31
C LEU A 482 19.84 -22.38 11.14
N GLN A 483 20.67 -22.39 10.09
CA GLN A 483 21.64 -23.46 9.85
C GLN A 483 22.65 -23.59 11.00
N ILE A 484 23.21 -22.47 11.46
CA ILE A 484 24.13 -22.43 12.62
C ILE A 484 23.41 -22.91 13.89
N SER A 485 22.14 -22.52 14.08
CA SER A 485 21.36 -22.97 15.24
C SER A 485 21.07 -24.48 15.22
N GLU A 486 20.79 -25.05 14.04
CA GLU A 486 20.59 -26.50 13.86
C GLU A 486 21.88 -27.28 14.10
N GLU A 487 23.01 -26.81 13.60
CA GLU A 487 24.33 -27.42 13.85
C GLU A 487 24.65 -27.47 15.35
N LEU A 488 24.47 -26.35 16.06
CA LEU A 488 24.67 -26.27 17.52
C LEU A 488 23.73 -27.18 18.31
N LYS A 489 22.47 -27.35 17.86
CA LYS A 489 21.52 -28.28 18.48
C LYS A 489 21.96 -29.72 18.28
N ASN A 490 22.41 -30.08 17.08
CA ASN A 490 22.90 -31.43 16.78
C ASN A 490 24.16 -31.77 17.58
N GLU A 491 25.11 -30.85 17.69
CA GLU A 491 26.30 -31.02 18.53
C GLU A 491 25.97 -31.21 20.01
N ASN A 492 25.02 -30.44 20.54
CA ASN A 492 24.55 -30.59 21.92
C ASN A 492 23.88 -31.95 22.16
N ILE A 493 23.05 -32.41 21.22
CA ILE A 493 22.41 -33.74 21.28
C ILE A 493 23.48 -34.84 21.28
N GLU A 494 24.48 -34.75 20.40
CA GLU A 494 25.58 -35.72 20.37
C GLU A 494 26.39 -35.75 21.67
N MET A 495 26.67 -34.58 22.24
CA MET A 495 27.36 -34.46 23.53
C MET A 495 26.54 -35.10 24.66
N GLU A 496 25.22 -34.92 24.65
CA GLU A 496 24.33 -35.51 25.64
C GLU A 496 24.24 -37.05 25.49
N ILE A 497 24.19 -37.55 24.26
CA ILE A 497 24.27 -38.99 23.96
C ILE A 497 25.60 -39.57 24.45
N LYS A 498 26.73 -38.90 24.20
CA LYS A 498 28.06 -39.30 24.70
C LYS A 498 28.12 -39.33 26.22
N LYS A 499 27.52 -38.34 26.90
CA LYS A 499 27.41 -38.31 28.38
C LYS A 499 26.57 -39.48 28.91
N ARG A 500 25.42 -39.78 28.29
CA ARG A 500 24.56 -40.90 28.69
C ARG A 500 25.24 -42.26 28.47
N ARG A 501 26.02 -42.42 27.40
CA ARG A 501 26.81 -43.64 27.14
C ARG A 501 27.91 -43.83 28.20
N LYS A 502 28.66 -42.78 28.55
CA LYS A 502 29.66 -42.84 29.65
C LYS A 502 29.06 -43.17 31.01
N LYS A 503 27.81 -42.74 31.27
CA LYS A 503 27.10 -43.00 32.52
C LYS A 503 26.52 -44.42 32.62
N LYS A 504 26.39 -45.15 31.51
CA LYS A 504 25.98 -46.57 31.46
C LYS A 504 27.16 -47.55 31.51
N GLN A 505 28.39 -47.06 31.32
CA GLN A 505 29.62 -47.86 31.37
C GLN A 505 30.35 -47.78 32.73
N ARG A 506 29.85 -46.92 33.63
CA ARG A 506 30.18 -46.90 35.05
C ARG A 506 29.01 -47.48 35.81
#